data_AF-A0A6V6YXY8-F1
#
_entry.id   AF-A0A6V6YXY8-F1
#
_cell.length_a   1.000
_cell.length_b   1.000
_cell.length_c   1.000
_cell.angle_alpha   90.00
_cell.angle_beta   90.00
_cell.angle_gamma   90.00
#
_symmetry.space_group_name_H-M   'P 1'
#
loop_
_entity.id
_entity.type
_entity.pdbx_description
1 polymer ?
#
loop_
_entity_poly.entity_id
_entity_poly.type
_entity_poly.pdbx_seq_one_letter_code
_entity_poly.pdbx_strand_id
1 'polypeptide(L)'
;MPGNNHFPLLQFFLENPGYDFYWLIEDDVHYNGNWQDFFAFFLKFNSADFISSHMNDFNENPNWYWWNTLFHQKKIILSENKVRSFNPIYRLSNKALEYLHNQLKNGWQGHHEVLIPTLLKHGGFNIQDFGGLGPYVPENCKNRFYKRIDINQSNELFGNSMRFKPNIFNQEITESLLYHPAKFSEEKNI
;
A
#
# COMPACT_ATOMS: atom_id res chain seq x y z
N MET A 1 5.52 -12.58 14.29
CA MET A 1 4.39 -11.65 14.12
C MET A 1 4.13 -11.48 12.64
N PRO A 2 3.07 -12.05 12.05
CA PRO A 2 2.66 -11.66 10.70
C PRO A 2 2.17 -10.20 10.73
N GLY A 3 2.51 -9.41 9.71
CA GLY A 3 1.94 -8.06 9.52
C GLY A 3 2.79 -6.86 9.92
N ASN A 4 4.11 -7.03 10.14
CA ASN A 4 5.04 -5.92 10.43
C ASN A 4 6.11 -5.73 9.35
N ASN A 5 5.72 -5.87 8.08
CA ASN A 5 6.63 -5.77 6.92
C ASN A 5 7.26 -4.38 6.76
N HIS A 6 6.84 -3.38 7.54
CA HIS A 6 7.37 -2.02 7.52
C HIS A 6 8.67 -1.83 8.32
N PHE A 7 9.02 -2.73 9.25
CA PHE A 7 10.25 -2.57 10.04
C PHE A 7 11.54 -2.62 9.22
N PRO A 8 11.70 -3.49 8.19
CA PRO A 8 12.86 -3.44 7.30
C PRO A 8 13.07 -2.07 6.66
N LEU A 9 11.99 -1.43 6.17
CA LEU A 9 12.07 -0.09 5.59
C LEU A 9 12.47 0.97 6.63
N LEU A 10 11.90 0.86 7.84
CA LEU A 10 12.23 1.76 8.94
C LEU A 10 13.70 1.62 9.36
N GLN A 11 14.22 0.40 9.45
CA GLN A 11 15.64 0.15 9.74
C GLN A 11 16.52 0.77 8.67
N PHE A 12 16.22 0.53 7.40
CA PHE A 12 16.96 1.10 6.27
C PHE A 12 16.98 2.63 6.32
N PHE A 13 15.84 3.27 6.63
CA PHE A 13 15.74 4.72 6.82
C PHE A 13 16.66 5.24 7.94
N LEU A 14 16.69 4.56 9.09
CA LEU A 14 17.54 4.98 10.22
C LEU A 14 19.03 4.87 9.91
N GLU A 15 19.42 3.87 9.12
CA GLU A 15 20.80 3.67 8.68
C GLU A 15 21.17 4.60 7.51
N ASN A 16 20.19 5.01 6.71
CA ASN A 16 20.40 5.77 5.47
C ASN A 16 19.38 6.92 5.34
N PRO A 17 19.41 7.94 6.23
CA PRO A 17 18.37 8.96 6.30
C PRO A 17 18.42 10.01 5.17
N GLY A 18 19.34 9.88 4.22
CA GLY A 18 19.62 10.89 3.20
C GLY A 18 18.70 10.90 1.98
N TYR A 19 17.79 9.92 1.84
CA TYR A 19 16.88 9.85 0.70
C TYR A 19 15.61 10.67 0.94
N ASP A 20 15.09 11.31 -0.11
CA ASP A 20 13.82 12.03 -0.05
C ASP A 20 12.63 11.07 0.10
N PHE A 21 12.73 9.89 -0.54
CA PHE A 21 11.69 8.87 -0.57
C PHE A 21 12.25 7.47 -0.43
N TYR A 22 11.45 6.58 0.16
CA TYR A 22 11.79 5.20 0.45
C TYR A 22 10.69 4.30 -0.09
N TRP A 23 11.05 3.27 -0.83
CA TRP A 23 10.13 2.28 -1.37
C TRP A 23 10.31 0.94 -0.65
N LEU A 24 9.20 0.29 -0.33
CA LEU A 24 9.17 -1.14 -0.05
C LEU A 24 8.36 -1.84 -1.13
N ILE A 25 8.88 -2.97 -1.61
CA ILE A 25 8.25 -3.83 -2.60
C ILE A 25 8.38 -5.26 -2.08
N GLU A 26 7.26 -5.96 -1.89
CA GLU A 26 7.22 -7.37 -1.53
C GLU A 26 7.71 -8.24 -2.69
N ASP A 27 8.21 -9.44 -2.37
CA ASP A 27 8.89 -10.33 -3.31
C ASP A 27 7.95 -10.93 -4.38
N ASP A 28 6.64 -10.94 -4.12
CA ASP A 28 5.62 -11.39 -5.07
C ASP A 28 4.80 -10.25 -5.69
N VAL A 29 5.32 -9.02 -5.66
CA VAL A 29 4.87 -7.96 -6.56
C VAL A 29 5.56 -8.12 -7.92
N HIS A 30 4.76 -8.23 -8.97
CA HIS A 30 5.24 -8.20 -10.34
C HIS A 30 4.67 -6.98 -11.08
N TYR A 31 5.53 -6.23 -11.77
CA TYR A 31 5.08 -5.22 -12.72
C TYR A 31 5.28 -5.72 -14.14
N ASN A 32 4.19 -5.86 -14.90
CA ASN A 32 4.23 -6.25 -16.31
C ASN A 32 4.41 -5.02 -17.24
N GLY A 33 5.14 -4.02 -16.75
CA GLY A 33 5.48 -2.80 -17.45
C GLY A 33 6.94 -2.43 -17.18
N ASN A 34 7.31 -1.20 -17.49
CA ASN A 34 8.67 -0.72 -17.26
C ASN A 34 8.81 -0.05 -15.88
N TRP A 35 9.58 -0.66 -14.98
CA TRP A 35 9.84 -0.10 -13.64
C TRP A 35 10.44 1.31 -13.65
N GLN A 36 11.27 1.65 -14.64
CA GLN A 36 11.83 2.99 -14.78
C GLN A 36 10.72 4.02 -15.01
N ASP A 37 9.74 3.70 -15.86
CA ASP A 37 8.60 4.58 -16.12
C ASP A 37 7.70 4.72 -14.89
N PHE A 38 7.52 3.62 -14.13
CA PHE A 38 6.80 3.64 -12.87
C PHE A 38 7.43 4.61 -11.86
N PHE A 39 8.73 4.47 -11.59
CA PHE A 39 9.42 5.36 -10.64
C PHE A 39 9.49 6.79 -11.15
N ALA A 40 9.80 7.00 -12.43
CA ALA A 40 9.86 8.33 -13.05
C ALA A 40 8.51 9.05 -12.99
N PHE A 41 7.40 8.32 -13.08
CA PHE A 41 6.07 8.89 -12.90
C PHE A 41 5.89 9.46 -11.48
N PHE A 42 6.29 8.71 -10.45
CA PHE A 42 6.15 9.13 -9.05
C PHE A 42 7.19 10.15 -8.57
N LEU A 43 8.26 10.41 -9.32
CA LEU A 43 9.13 11.57 -9.08
C LEU A 43 8.36 12.89 -9.16
N LYS A 44 7.30 12.95 -9.98
CA LYS A 44 6.44 14.14 -10.12
C LYS A 44 5.49 14.33 -8.92
N PHE A 45 5.38 13.34 -8.05
CA PHE A 45 4.49 13.30 -6.90
C PHE A 45 5.23 13.68 -5.62
N ASN A 46 6.05 14.75 -5.66
CA ASN A 46 6.91 15.12 -4.53
C ASN A 46 6.12 15.58 -3.28
N SER A 47 4.88 16.01 -3.45
CA SER A 47 4.00 16.42 -2.36
C SER A 47 3.28 15.26 -1.69
N ALA A 48 3.31 14.06 -2.27
CA ALA A 48 2.67 12.86 -1.70
C ALA A 48 3.64 12.14 -0.75
N ASP A 49 3.26 12.12 0.53
CA ASP A 49 4.07 11.60 1.62
C ASP A 49 3.92 10.09 1.82
N PHE A 50 2.79 9.54 1.39
CA PHE A 50 2.53 8.12 1.36
C PHE A 50 1.79 7.74 0.08
N ILE A 51 2.34 6.80 -0.66
CA ILE A 51 1.76 6.26 -1.88
C ILE A 51 1.61 4.76 -1.71
N SER A 52 0.40 4.22 -1.88
CA SER A 52 0.10 2.79 -1.77
C SER A 52 -1.13 2.43 -2.62
N SER A 53 -1.65 1.21 -2.48
CA SER A 53 -2.83 0.73 -3.21
C SER A 53 -4.05 0.55 -2.30
N HIS A 54 -5.24 0.49 -2.91
CA HIS A 54 -6.53 0.20 -2.25
C HIS A 54 -6.78 1.01 -0.98
N MET A 55 -6.47 2.31 -1.02
CA MET A 55 -6.72 3.20 0.10
C MET A 55 -8.21 3.50 0.25
N ASN A 56 -8.76 3.24 1.43
CA ASN A 56 -10.18 3.46 1.70
C ASN A 56 -10.40 3.84 3.17
N ASP A 57 -11.44 4.64 3.43
CA ASP A 57 -11.85 5.01 4.79
C ASP A 57 -12.56 3.84 5.50
N PHE A 58 -12.62 3.92 6.84
CA PHE A 58 -13.33 2.96 7.68
C PHE A 58 -14.76 2.65 7.19
N ASN A 59 -15.49 3.70 6.79
CA ASN A 59 -16.90 3.59 6.39
C ASN A 59 -17.12 2.73 5.14
N GLU A 60 -16.11 2.51 4.31
CA GLU A 60 -16.23 1.65 3.13
C GLU A 60 -16.26 0.16 3.46
N ASN A 61 -15.61 -0.25 4.56
CA ASN A 61 -15.66 -1.62 5.05
C ASN A 61 -15.50 -1.66 6.59
N PRO A 62 -16.54 -1.30 7.36
CA PRO A 62 -16.46 -1.23 8.82
C PRO A 62 -16.13 -2.57 9.50
N ASN A 63 -16.42 -3.68 8.81
CA ASN A 63 -16.24 -5.05 9.33
C ASN A 63 -14.83 -5.62 9.09
N TRP A 64 -13.92 -4.84 8.50
CA TRP A 64 -12.56 -5.31 8.25
C TRP A 64 -11.80 -5.51 9.56
N TYR A 65 -11.36 -6.74 9.79
CA TYR A 65 -10.84 -7.20 11.09
C TYR A 65 -9.61 -6.44 11.59
N TRP A 66 -8.79 -5.87 10.70
CA TRP A 66 -7.57 -5.14 11.10
C TRP A 66 -7.84 -3.80 11.78
N TRP A 67 -9.03 -3.21 11.66
CA TRP A 67 -9.35 -1.92 12.29
C TRP A 67 -9.13 -1.88 13.80
N ASN A 68 -9.32 -3.03 14.46
CA ASN A 68 -9.23 -3.18 15.91
C ASN A 68 -7.79 -3.40 16.40
N THR A 69 -6.82 -3.53 15.48
CA THR A 69 -5.41 -3.67 15.86
C THR A 69 -4.74 -2.35 16.19
N LEU A 70 -5.26 -1.23 15.65
CA LEU A 70 -4.71 0.10 15.92
C LEU A 70 -4.96 0.48 17.38
N PHE A 71 -3.87 0.62 18.13
CA PHE A 71 -3.92 0.82 19.57
C PHE A 71 -2.82 1.77 20.07
N HIS A 72 -3.17 2.54 21.10
CA HIS A 72 -2.23 3.28 21.94
C HIS A 72 -2.80 3.37 23.35
N GLN A 73 -1.95 3.25 24.37
CA GLN A 73 -2.42 3.16 25.77
C GLN A 73 -3.17 4.41 26.27
N LYS A 74 -2.79 5.60 25.78
CA LYS A 74 -3.29 6.90 26.26
C LYS A 74 -4.02 7.74 25.20
N LYS A 75 -4.14 7.26 23.96
CA LYS A 75 -4.63 8.05 22.81
C LYS A 75 -5.61 7.21 22.03
N ILE A 76 -6.62 7.86 21.47
CA ILE A 76 -7.67 7.22 20.69
C ILE A 76 -7.80 7.96 19.37
N ILE A 77 -7.84 7.21 18.27
CA ILE A 77 -8.29 7.70 16.97
C ILE A 77 -9.65 7.07 16.71
N LEU A 78 -10.66 7.93 16.56
CA LEU A 78 -12.04 7.51 16.29
C LEU A 78 -12.12 6.76 14.95
N SER A 79 -13.05 5.81 14.84
CA SER A 79 -13.13 4.91 13.68
C SER A 79 -13.31 5.64 12.37
N GLU A 80 -14.11 6.70 12.33
CA GLU A 80 -14.34 7.55 11.15
C GLU A 80 -13.07 8.25 10.64
N ASN A 81 -12.02 8.34 11.46
CA ASN A 81 -10.73 8.91 11.10
C ASN A 81 -9.70 7.85 10.68
N LYS A 82 -10.05 6.56 10.70
CA LYS A 82 -9.16 5.47 10.29
C LYS A 82 -9.21 5.29 8.77
N VAL A 83 -8.02 5.05 8.22
CA VAL A 83 -7.82 4.71 6.81
C VAL A 83 -7.03 3.42 6.74
N ARG A 84 -7.33 2.63 5.71
CA ARG A 84 -6.55 1.45 5.35
C ARG A 84 -5.90 1.62 4.01
N SER A 85 -4.84 0.86 3.78
CA SER A 85 -4.18 0.69 2.48
C SER A 85 -3.77 -0.77 2.32
N PHE A 86 -3.57 -1.22 1.09
CA PHE A 86 -2.97 -2.51 0.76
C PHE A 86 -1.52 -2.27 0.39
N ASN A 87 -0.58 -2.81 1.18
CA ASN A 87 0.82 -2.38 1.19
C ASN A 87 1.86 -3.37 0.62
N PRO A 88 1.59 -4.17 -0.43
CA PRO A 88 2.65 -5.01 -1.01
C PRO A 88 3.69 -4.16 -1.77
N ILE A 89 3.33 -2.96 -2.20
CA ILE A 89 4.27 -1.95 -2.70
C ILE A 89 3.80 -0.58 -2.22
N TYR A 90 4.72 0.20 -1.64
CA TYR A 90 4.42 1.55 -1.19
C TYR A 90 5.66 2.42 -1.12
N ARG A 91 5.43 3.74 -1.11
CA ARG A 91 6.45 4.78 -0.92
C ARG A 91 6.13 5.64 0.28
N LEU A 92 7.14 5.99 1.06
CA LEU A 92 7.06 7.00 2.11
C LEU A 92 8.07 8.13 1.84
N SER A 93 7.69 9.37 2.14
CA SER A 93 8.65 10.47 2.23
C SER A 93 9.50 10.34 3.50
N ASN A 94 10.67 10.98 3.49
CA ASN A 94 11.58 11.01 4.63
C ASN A 94 10.88 11.46 5.93
N LYS A 95 10.19 12.60 5.88
CA LYS A 95 9.44 13.16 7.03
C LYS A 95 8.30 12.26 7.48
N ALA A 96 7.67 11.51 6.57
CA ALA A 96 6.61 10.55 6.92
C ALA A 96 7.18 9.36 7.71
N LEU A 97 8.35 8.84 7.29
CA LEU A 97 9.05 7.78 8.01
C LEU A 97 9.55 8.24 9.38
N GLU A 98 10.12 9.45 9.47
CA GLU A 98 10.52 10.04 10.75
C GLU A 98 9.33 10.18 11.70
N TYR A 99 8.19 10.69 11.21
CA TYR A 99 6.97 10.79 12.00
C TYR A 99 6.48 9.42 12.46
N LEU A 100 6.42 8.42 11.57
CA LEU A 100 6.02 7.06 11.91
C LEU A 100 6.93 6.44 12.98
N HIS A 101 8.25 6.61 12.84
CA HIS A 101 9.23 6.18 13.85
C HIS A 101 8.91 6.75 15.22
N ASN A 102 8.62 8.06 15.27
CA ASN A 102 8.29 8.75 16.50
C ASN A 102 6.94 8.29 17.08
N GLN A 103 5.93 8.01 16.25
CA GLN A 103 4.65 7.46 16.71
C GLN A 103 4.81 6.04 17.27
N LEU A 104 5.60 5.20 16.62
CA LEU A 104 5.92 3.84 17.09
C LEU A 104 6.64 3.89 18.44
N LYS A 105 7.68 4.73 18.56
CA LYS A 105 8.36 4.98 19.85
C LYS A 105 7.43 5.53 20.92
N ASN A 106 6.42 6.31 20.51
CA ASN A 106 5.43 6.86 21.42
C ASN A 106 4.42 5.82 21.93
N GLY A 107 4.43 4.60 21.38
CA GLY A 107 3.62 3.47 21.83
C GLY A 107 2.42 3.15 20.94
N TRP A 108 2.34 3.72 19.73
CA TRP A 108 1.37 3.26 18.74
C TRP A 108 1.76 1.88 18.21
N GLN A 109 0.77 1.02 18.07
CA GLN A 109 0.92 -0.32 17.51
C GLN A 109 -0.32 -0.70 16.69
N GLY A 110 -0.17 -1.69 15.82
CA GLY A 110 -1.27 -2.25 15.02
C GLY A 110 -0.78 -2.84 13.71
N HIS A 111 -1.72 -3.41 12.96
CA HIS A 111 -1.43 -3.92 11.63
C HIS A 111 -1.01 -2.76 10.71
N HIS A 112 0.11 -2.90 10.01
CA HIS A 112 0.72 -1.81 9.24
C HIS A 112 -0.22 -1.18 8.19
N GLU A 113 -1.13 -1.99 7.61
CA GLU A 113 -2.16 -1.54 6.66
C GLU A 113 -3.24 -0.63 7.26
N VAL A 114 -3.37 -0.55 8.58
CA VAL A 114 -4.18 0.46 9.28
C VAL A 114 -3.29 1.53 9.88
N LEU A 115 -2.21 1.09 10.53
CA LEU A 115 -1.32 1.92 11.33
C LEU A 115 -0.70 3.05 10.50
N ILE A 116 -0.07 2.71 9.37
CA ILE A 116 0.63 3.68 8.52
C ILE A 116 -0.34 4.72 7.95
N PRO A 117 -1.36 4.35 7.16
CA PRO A 117 -2.27 5.33 6.57
C PRO A 117 -3.00 6.17 7.61
N THR A 118 -3.47 5.56 8.71
CA THR A 118 -4.22 6.27 9.74
C THR A 118 -3.34 7.29 10.46
N LEU A 119 -2.13 6.90 10.90
CA LEU A 119 -1.25 7.82 11.61
C LEU A 119 -0.79 8.98 10.72
N LEU A 120 -0.52 8.71 9.44
CA LEU A 120 -0.10 9.74 8.49
C LEU A 120 -1.23 10.71 8.17
N LYS A 121 -2.44 10.23 7.90
CA LYS A 121 -3.62 11.11 7.72
C LYS A 121 -3.87 11.95 8.97
N HIS A 122 -3.84 11.33 10.15
CA HIS A 122 -4.00 12.03 11.43
C HIS A 122 -2.88 13.06 11.68
N GLY A 123 -1.66 12.79 11.20
CA GLY A 123 -0.51 13.68 11.27
C GLY A 123 -0.51 14.82 10.23
N GLY A 124 -1.53 14.89 9.36
CA GLY A 124 -1.63 15.91 8.32
C GLY A 124 -0.75 15.65 7.09
N PHE A 125 -0.27 14.42 6.89
CA PHE A 125 0.52 14.05 5.73
C PHE A 125 -0.39 13.80 4.51
N ASN A 126 0.13 14.09 3.32
CA ASN A 126 -0.60 13.86 2.08
C ASN A 126 -0.48 12.37 1.67
N ILE A 127 -1.60 11.65 1.68
CA ILE A 127 -1.66 10.23 1.33
C ILE A 127 -2.40 10.05 0.00
N GLN A 128 -1.92 9.15 -0.87
CA GLN A 128 -2.47 8.95 -2.20
C GLN A 128 -2.46 7.47 -2.61
N ASP A 129 -3.49 7.09 -3.35
CA ASP A 129 -3.56 5.80 -4.01
C ASP A 129 -3.03 5.90 -5.45
N PHE A 130 -2.20 4.94 -5.85
CA PHE A 130 -1.61 4.92 -7.19
C PHE A 130 -2.47 4.22 -8.26
N GLY A 131 -3.65 3.69 -7.95
CA GLY A 131 -4.47 3.03 -8.96
C GLY A 131 -5.92 2.78 -8.53
N GLY A 132 -6.67 2.01 -9.31
CA GLY A 132 -8.09 1.78 -9.02
C GLY A 132 -8.98 3.02 -9.21
N LEU A 133 -10.06 3.10 -8.42
CA LEU A 133 -11.14 4.10 -8.53
C LEU A 133 -11.56 4.70 -7.18
N GLY A 134 -10.76 4.49 -6.12
CA GLY A 134 -11.05 4.97 -4.77
C GLY A 134 -10.94 6.49 -4.60
N PRO A 135 -11.37 7.03 -3.45
CA PRO A 135 -11.39 8.48 -3.20
C PRO A 135 -9.99 9.10 -3.07
N TYR A 136 -8.96 8.28 -2.83
CA TYR A 136 -7.56 8.70 -2.71
C TYR A 136 -6.80 8.68 -4.04
N VAL A 137 -7.46 8.29 -5.14
CA VAL A 137 -6.82 8.10 -6.44
C VAL A 137 -6.83 9.43 -7.23
N PRO A 138 -5.66 10.00 -7.55
CA PRO A 138 -5.59 11.15 -8.44
C PRO A 138 -6.12 10.82 -9.83
N GLU A 139 -6.67 11.81 -10.55
CA GLU A 139 -7.29 11.59 -11.87
C GLU A 139 -6.35 10.89 -12.86
N ASN A 140 -5.07 11.27 -12.86
CA ASN A 140 -4.05 10.69 -13.73
C ASN A 140 -3.55 9.30 -13.29
N CYS A 141 -4.02 8.78 -12.16
CA CYS A 141 -3.71 7.45 -11.63
C CYS A 141 -4.87 6.46 -11.76
N LYS A 142 -6.10 6.91 -12.11
CA LYS A 142 -7.28 6.04 -12.20
C LYS A 142 -7.02 4.83 -13.10
N ASN A 143 -7.13 3.64 -12.52
CA ASN A 143 -6.86 2.35 -13.17
C ASN A 143 -5.52 2.26 -13.94
N ARG A 144 -4.53 3.10 -13.61
CA ARG A 144 -3.28 3.22 -14.37
C ARG A 144 -2.28 2.12 -14.02
N PHE A 145 -2.01 1.92 -12.74
CA PHE A 145 -0.97 0.99 -12.27
C PHE A 145 -1.55 -0.28 -11.68
N TYR A 146 -2.82 -0.28 -11.30
CA TYR A 146 -3.59 -1.50 -11.07
C TYR A 146 -5.06 -1.22 -11.36
N LYS A 147 -5.83 -2.26 -11.66
CA LYS A 147 -7.27 -2.16 -11.87
C LYS A 147 -8.05 -2.62 -10.64
N ARG A 148 -9.08 -1.86 -10.30
CA ARG A 148 -10.13 -2.27 -9.38
C ARG A 148 -11.38 -2.58 -10.20
N ILE A 149 -11.78 -3.85 -10.23
CA ILE A 149 -13.06 -4.29 -10.77
C ILE A 149 -14.03 -4.44 -9.61
N ASP A 150 -15.13 -3.71 -9.64
CA ASP A 150 -16.17 -3.81 -8.62
C ASP A 150 -16.86 -5.17 -8.69
N ILE A 151 -16.98 -5.82 -7.54
CA ILE A 151 -17.41 -7.22 -7.36
C ILE A 151 -18.85 -7.45 -7.88
N ASN A 152 -19.62 -6.38 -8.11
CA ASN A 152 -20.98 -6.47 -8.65
C ASN A 152 -21.04 -6.89 -10.13
N GLN A 153 -19.91 -6.98 -10.85
CA GLN A 153 -19.89 -7.36 -12.27
C GLN A 153 -19.42 -8.80 -12.54
N SER A 154 -18.89 -9.52 -11.54
CA SER A 154 -18.51 -10.92 -11.70
C SER A 154 -18.31 -11.60 -10.34
N ASN A 155 -18.85 -12.81 -10.19
CA ASN A 155 -18.66 -13.71 -9.04
C ASN A 155 -17.21 -14.22 -8.87
N GLU A 156 -16.24 -13.46 -9.36
CA GLU A 156 -14.89 -13.90 -9.57
C GLU A 156 -13.94 -12.81 -9.07
N LEU A 157 -13.07 -13.18 -8.11
CA LEU A 157 -11.90 -12.39 -7.69
C LEU A 157 -10.90 -12.18 -8.85
N PHE A 158 -11.17 -12.76 -10.02
CA PHE A 158 -10.39 -12.67 -11.24
C PHE A 158 -10.55 -11.28 -11.87
N GLY A 159 -9.41 -10.63 -12.13
CA GLY A 159 -9.32 -9.32 -12.78
C GLY A 159 -8.87 -8.15 -11.90
N ASN A 160 -8.85 -8.30 -10.57
CA ASN A 160 -8.09 -7.39 -9.70
C ASN A 160 -6.61 -7.79 -9.75
N SER A 161 -5.78 -6.92 -10.32
CA SER A 161 -4.34 -7.18 -10.46
C SER A 161 -3.61 -7.05 -9.11
N MET A 162 -4.09 -6.21 -8.19
CA MET A 162 -3.58 -6.13 -6.82
C MET A 162 -4.60 -6.71 -5.84
N ARG A 163 -4.33 -7.87 -5.25
CA ARG A 163 -5.22 -8.56 -4.29
C ARG A 163 -4.43 -9.32 -3.23
N PHE A 164 -5.03 -9.68 -2.10
CA PHE A 164 -4.35 -10.53 -1.10
C PHE A 164 -4.25 -11.99 -1.58
N LYS A 165 -5.35 -12.51 -2.13
CA LYS A 165 -5.51 -13.86 -2.69
C LYS A 165 -6.66 -13.85 -3.70
N PRO A 166 -6.78 -14.85 -4.59
CA PRO A 166 -5.82 -15.95 -4.84
C PRO A 166 -4.53 -15.45 -5.53
N ASN A 167 -3.54 -16.33 -5.68
CA ASN A 167 -2.34 -16.04 -6.47
C ASN A 167 -2.71 -15.68 -7.91
N ILE A 168 -1.86 -14.89 -8.54
CA ILE A 168 -1.91 -14.51 -9.95
C ILE A 168 -0.86 -15.33 -10.69
N PHE A 169 -1.28 -16.01 -11.76
CA PHE A 169 -0.40 -16.77 -12.65
C PHE A 169 -0.25 -16.09 -14.00
N ASN A 170 0.71 -16.55 -14.81
CA ASN A 170 1.08 -15.92 -16.08
C ASN A 170 -0.11 -15.66 -17.02
N GLN A 171 -1.15 -16.51 -16.99
CA GLN A 171 -2.34 -16.36 -17.83
C GLN A 171 -3.18 -15.12 -17.50
N GLU A 172 -3.10 -14.61 -16.27
CA GLU A 172 -3.81 -13.40 -15.82
C GLU A 172 -3.00 -12.11 -16.07
N ILE A 173 -1.71 -12.22 -16.40
CA ILE A 173 -0.78 -11.10 -16.57
C ILE A 173 -0.77 -10.68 -18.04
N THR A 174 -1.69 -9.79 -18.41
CA THR A 174 -1.92 -9.40 -19.81
C THR A 174 -1.70 -7.92 -20.10
N GLU A 175 -1.69 -7.07 -19.08
CA GLU A 175 -1.61 -5.61 -19.21
C GLU A 175 -0.41 -5.05 -18.46
N SER A 176 0.01 -3.81 -18.75
CA SER A 176 1.11 -3.14 -18.05
C SER A 176 0.72 -2.60 -16.68
N LEU A 177 0.31 -3.51 -15.80
CA LEU A 177 -0.15 -3.27 -14.44
C LEU A 177 0.79 -3.95 -13.41
N LEU A 178 0.65 -3.52 -12.17
CA LEU A 178 1.16 -4.21 -10.99
C LEU A 178 0.24 -5.37 -10.65
N TYR A 179 0.86 -6.49 -10.33
CA TYR A 179 0.25 -7.76 -9.98
C TYR A 179 0.75 -8.22 -8.62
N HIS A 180 -0.18 -8.62 -7.74
CA HIS A 180 0.13 -9.22 -6.45
C HIS A 180 -1.02 -10.15 -6.00
N PRO A 181 -0.73 -11.35 -5.45
CA PRO A 181 0.60 -11.96 -5.37
C PRO A 181 0.89 -12.77 -6.64
N ALA A 182 1.94 -12.41 -7.38
CA ALA A 182 2.32 -13.07 -8.62
C ALA A 182 3.16 -14.33 -8.33
N LYS A 183 2.77 -15.47 -8.90
CA LYS A 183 3.54 -16.72 -8.85
C LYS A 183 3.80 -17.22 -10.26
N PHE A 184 5.07 -17.19 -10.63
CA PHE A 184 5.57 -17.79 -11.87
C PHE A 184 5.89 -19.25 -11.55
N SER A 185 5.25 -20.21 -12.22
CA SER A 185 5.73 -21.59 -12.16
C SER A 185 7.10 -21.63 -12.82
N GLU A 186 8.12 -22.14 -12.13
CA GLU A 186 9.36 -22.55 -12.79
C GLU A 186 8.96 -23.52 -13.90
N GLU A 187 9.30 -23.20 -15.16
CA GLU A 187 9.30 -24.20 -16.20
C GLU A 187 10.23 -25.32 -15.72
N LYS A 188 9.66 -26.47 -15.36
CA LYS A 188 10.44 -27.70 -15.30
C LYS A 188 10.91 -27.93 -16.73
N ASN A 189 12.15 -27.53 -17.02
CA ASN A 189 12.86 -27.98 -18.21
C ASN A 189 12.83 -29.52 -18.19
N ILE A 190 11.97 -30.11 -19.03
CA ILE A 190 11.93 -31.55 -19.34
C ILE A 190 12.95 -31.81 -20.44
#